data_AF-A0AAV2YTN4-F1
#
_entry.id   AF-A0AAV2YTN4-F1
#
_cell.length_a   1.000
_cell.length_b   1.000
_cell.length_c   1.000
_cell.angle_alpha   90.00
_cell.angle_beta   90.00
_cell.angle_gamma   90.00
#
_symmetry.space_group_name_H-M   'P 1'
#
loop_
_entity.id
_entity.type
_entity.pdbx_description
1 polymer ?
#
loop_
_entity_poly.entity_id
_entity_poly.type
_entity_poly.pdbx_seq_one_letter_code
_entity_poly.pdbx_strand_id
1 'polypeptide(L)'
;MVQHTAHASVTNNYAEYRALCKGLGHLAEHGIRQVQVVGDSAMIVRQMQTHRAPKVEHLRPHYLQARRFANKVNNRSWWHHRRSHNKMADAAANVAMNVRTSHSIAGDALSRWEEVYRHCGTDMTHWFAHTHATHE
;
A
#
# COMPACT_ATOMS: atom_id res chain seq x y z
N MET A 1 18.03 -22.71 -19.85
CA MET A 1 17.54 -21.36 -20.23
C MET A 1 16.90 -20.74 -19.01
N VAL A 2 17.69 -20.05 -18.18
CA VAL A 2 17.21 -19.42 -16.95
C VAL A 2 16.59 -18.08 -17.34
N GLN A 3 15.27 -17.95 -17.18
CA GLN A 3 14.59 -16.67 -17.34
C GLN A 3 15.06 -15.75 -16.20
N HIS A 4 15.98 -14.85 -16.51
CA HIS A 4 16.25 -13.69 -15.67
C HIS A 4 15.02 -12.77 -15.73
N THR A 5 14.07 -12.97 -14.81
CA THR A 5 12.97 -12.02 -14.60
C THR A 5 13.56 -10.71 -14.10
N ALA A 6 13.40 -9.66 -14.92
CA ALA A 6 13.93 -8.32 -14.71
C ALA A 6 13.74 -7.82 -13.26
N HIS A 7 14.84 -7.34 -12.67
CA HIS A 7 14.87 -6.75 -11.33
C HIS A 7 14.15 -5.38 -11.36
N ALA A 8 12.81 -5.39 -11.33
CA ALA A 8 11.99 -4.20 -11.15
C ALA A 8 12.48 -3.49 -9.87
N SER A 9 12.94 -2.26 -10.06
CA SER A 9 14.12 -1.69 -9.40
C SER A 9 13.84 -1.09 -8.02
N VAL A 10 14.91 -0.64 -7.38
CA VAL A 10 14.93 0.29 -6.23
C VAL A 10 13.85 1.38 -6.29
N THR A 11 13.57 1.91 -7.48
CA THR A 11 12.55 2.95 -7.73
C THR A 11 11.13 2.48 -7.40
N ASN A 12 10.80 1.21 -7.66
CA ASN A 12 9.49 0.65 -7.30
C ASN A 12 9.33 0.58 -5.77
N ASN A 13 10.33 0.04 -5.08
CA ASN A 13 10.30 -0.04 -3.61
C ASN A 13 10.21 1.36 -2.97
N TYR A 14 10.88 2.36 -3.55
CA TYR A 14 10.76 3.74 -3.12
C TYR A 14 9.31 4.26 -3.24
N ALA A 15 8.67 4.03 -4.40
CA ALA A 15 7.29 4.43 -4.64
C ALA A 15 6.31 3.74 -3.67
N GLU A 16 6.47 2.44 -3.45
CA GLU A 16 5.65 1.66 -2.52
C GLU A 16 5.81 2.15 -1.07
N TYR A 17 7.04 2.42 -0.63
CA TYR A 17 7.29 3.00 0.69
C TYR A 17 6.67 4.39 0.84
N ARG A 18 6.75 5.23 -0.21
CA ARG A 18 6.18 6.57 -0.21
C ARG A 18 4.65 6.53 -0.16
N ALA A 19 4.03 5.62 -0.91
CA ALA A 19 2.59 5.38 -0.88
C ALA A 19 2.14 4.95 0.52
N LEU A 20 2.86 4.01 1.14
CA LEU A 20 2.59 3.56 2.50
C LEU A 20 2.71 4.71 3.52
N CYS A 21 3.78 5.52 3.45
CA CYS A 21 3.94 6.70 4.29
C CYS A 21 2.78 7.69 4.13
N LYS A 22 2.34 7.93 2.89
CA LYS A 22 1.24 8.87 2.61
C LYS A 22 -0.09 8.36 3.15
N GLY A 23 -0.43 7.09 2.94
CA GLY A 23 -1.65 6.49 3.47
C GLY A 23 -1.69 6.53 5.00
N LEU A 24 -0.63 6.04 5.66
CA LEU A 24 -0.57 6.04 7.13
C LEU A 24 -0.50 7.44 7.72
N GLY A 25 0.20 8.37 7.06
CA GLY A 25 0.27 9.77 7.46
C GLY A 25 -1.10 10.44 7.42
N HIS A 26 -1.83 10.26 6.31
CA HIS A 26 -3.18 10.78 6.15
C HIS A 26 -4.14 10.24 7.24
N LEU A 27 -4.10 8.94 7.53
CA LEU A 27 -4.89 8.34 8.60
C LEU A 27 -4.53 8.93 9.97
N ALA A 28 -3.23 9.14 10.23
CA ALA A 28 -2.76 9.75 11.48
C ALA A 28 -3.21 11.21 11.63
N GLU A 29 -3.18 11.99 10.55
CA GLU A 29 -3.64 13.39 10.52
C GLU A 29 -5.14 13.51 10.83
N HIS A 30 -5.94 12.53 10.40
CA HIS A 30 -7.40 12.51 10.64
C HIS A 30 -7.80 11.77 11.92
N GLY A 31 -6.84 11.36 12.75
CA GLY A 31 -7.11 10.66 14.01
C GLY A 31 -7.71 9.26 13.84
N ILE A 32 -7.61 8.65 12.65
CA ILE A 32 -8.09 7.29 12.40
C ILE A 32 -7.12 6.29 13.03
N ARG A 33 -7.67 5.33 13.80
CA ARG A 33 -6.88 4.35 14.56
C ARG A 33 -7.39 2.92 14.34
N GLN A 34 -6.65 1.95 14.84
CA GLN A 34 -6.96 0.51 14.75
C GLN A 34 -7.03 0.00 13.31
N VAL A 35 -6.07 0.43 12.49
CA VAL A 35 -6.05 0.11 11.06
C VAL A 35 -5.43 -1.27 10.82
N GLN A 36 -5.73 -1.87 9.67
CA GLN A 36 -5.01 -3.03 9.13
C GLN A 36 -4.41 -2.63 7.78
N VAL A 37 -3.14 -2.94 7.55
CA VAL A 37 -2.47 -2.62 6.29
C VAL A 37 -2.38 -3.85 5.39
N VAL A 38 -2.85 -3.68 4.16
CA VAL A 38 -2.83 -4.67 3.08
C VAL A 38 -1.96 -4.16 1.95
N GLY A 39 -1.09 -5.00 1.38
CA GLY A 39 -0.33 -4.64 0.20
C GLY A 39 0.23 -5.84 -0.55
N ASP A 40 0.62 -5.64 -1.80
CA ASP A 40 1.17 -6.68 -2.69
C ASP A 40 2.70 -6.79 -2.65
N SER A 41 3.37 -5.84 -2.00
CA SER A 41 4.82 -5.89 -1.75
C SER A 41 5.17 -6.83 -0.59
N ALA A 42 5.39 -8.10 -0.91
CA ALA A 42 5.78 -9.12 0.09
C ALA A 42 7.05 -8.69 0.87
N MET A 43 7.99 -8.00 0.21
CA MET A 43 9.19 -7.48 0.85
C MET A 43 8.86 -6.43 1.93
N ILE A 44 8.08 -5.40 1.58
CA ILE A 44 7.76 -4.31 2.53
C ILE A 44 6.89 -4.84 3.66
N VAL A 45 5.88 -5.66 3.36
CA VAL A 45 5.05 -6.32 4.38
C VAL A 45 5.93 -7.09 5.36
N ARG A 46 6.87 -7.91 4.86
CA ARG A 46 7.78 -8.68 5.72
C ARG A 46 8.71 -7.78 6.53
N GLN A 47 9.25 -6.70 5.96
CA GLN A 47 10.09 -5.73 6.67
C GLN A 47 9.31 -5.09 7.82
N MET A 48 8.03 -4.75 7.60
CA MET A 48 7.16 -4.17 8.61
C MET A 48 6.77 -5.15 9.71
N GLN A 49 6.48 -6.41 9.38
CA GLN A 49 6.17 -7.47 10.34
C GLN A 49 7.39 -7.83 11.21
N THR A 50 8.54 -8.03 10.57
CA THR A 50 9.77 -8.50 11.26
C THR A 50 10.57 -7.38 11.92
N HIS A 51 10.14 -6.14 11.75
CA HIS A 51 10.83 -4.93 12.22
C HIS A 51 12.27 -4.81 11.66
N ARG A 52 12.52 -5.39 10.48
CA ARG A 52 13.83 -5.37 9.83
C ARG A 52 13.87 -4.26 8.79
N ALA A 53 14.71 -3.27 9.05
CA ALA A 53 14.94 -2.17 8.12
C ALA A 53 15.47 -2.67 6.76
N PRO A 54 15.17 -1.97 5.65
CA PRO A 54 15.75 -2.29 4.36
C PRO A 54 17.29 -2.17 4.39
N LYS A 55 17.96 -3.09 3.69
CA LYS A 55 19.42 -3.06 3.52
C LYS A 55 19.87 -1.80 2.75
N VAL A 56 19.05 -1.39 1.78
CA VAL A 56 19.28 -0.20 0.95
C VAL A 56 19.09 1.07 1.78
N GLU A 57 20.15 1.86 1.90
CA GLU A 57 20.23 2.96 2.86
C GLU A 57 19.19 4.06 2.64
N HIS A 58 18.99 4.50 1.39
CA HIS A 58 18.04 5.58 1.09
C HIS A 58 16.56 5.19 1.32
N LEU A 59 16.23 3.90 1.50
CA LEU A 59 14.88 3.46 1.87
C LEU A 59 14.66 3.49 3.39
N ARG A 60 15.72 3.51 4.20
CA ARG A 60 15.61 3.48 5.67
C ARG A 60 14.80 4.65 6.25
N PRO A 61 14.96 5.91 5.79
CA PRO A 61 14.15 7.01 6.30
C PRO A 61 12.66 6.79 6.07
N HIS A 62 12.28 6.19 4.94
CA HIS A 62 10.87 5.96 4.59
C HIS A 62 10.29 4.81 5.41
N TYR A 63 11.06 3.74 5.59
CA TYR A 63 10.72 2.67 6.53
C TYR A 63 10.47 3.21 7.94
N LEU A 64 11.38 4.03 8.48
CA LEU A 64 11.24 4.62 9.81
C LEU A 64 10.02 5.55 9.91
N GLN A 65 9.75 6.33 8.87
CA GLN A 65 8.59 7.21 8.83
C GLN A 65 7.28 6.43 8.80
N ALA A 66 7.16 5.41 7.95
CA ALA A 66 5.98 4.55 7.90
C ALA A 66 5.77 3.82 9.23
N ARG A 67 6.82 3.34 9.89
CA ARG A 67 6.75 2.76 11.24
C ARG A 67 6.23 3.75 12.28
N ARG A 68 6.70 5.00 12.26
CA ARG A 68 6.21 6.06 13.16
C ARG A 68 4.72 6.32 12.95
N PHE A 69 4.26 6.41 11.70
CA PHE A 69 2.84 6.60 11.42
C PHE A 69 2.01 5.38 11.80
N ALA A 70 2.48 4.17 11.49
CA ALA A 70 1.82 2.91 11.89
C ALA A 70 1.56 2.85 13.41
N ASN A 71 2.51 3.32 14.22
CA ASN A 71 2.33 3.41 15.67
C ASN A 71 1.24 4.43 16.06
N LYS A 72 1.22 5.62 15.42
CA LYS A 72 0.20 6.66 15.68
C LYS A 72 -1.22 6.16 15.42
N VAL A 73 -1.41 5.44 14.32
CA VAL A 73 -2.71 4.87 13.92
C VAL A 73 -3.02 3.54 14.62
N ASN A 74 -2.19 3.09 15.57
CA ASN A 74 -2.36 1.80 16.25
C ASN A 74 -2.59 0.64 15.25
N ASN A 75 -1.70 0.52 14.25
CA ASN A 75 -1.81 -0.53 13.24
C ASN A 75 -1.85 -1.91 13.90
N ARG A 76 -2.84 -2.71 13.54
CA ARG A 76 -3.12 -4.02 14.13
C ARG A 76 -2.42 -5.14 13.40
N SER A 77 -2.22 -5.00 12.10
CA SER A 77 -1.64 -6.07 11.29
C SER A 77 -1.07 -5.57 9.97
N TRP A 78 -0.17 -6.38 9.42
CA TRP A 78 0.38 -6.22 8.08
C TRP A 78 0.13 -7.53 7.34
N TRP A 79 -0.44 -7.45 6.15
CA TRP A 79 -0.66 -8.66 5.36
C TRP A 79 -0.29 -8.46 3.91
N HIS A 80 0.20 -9.56 3.36
CA HIS A 80 0.47 -9.66 1.95
C HIS A 80 -0.78 -10.15 1.23
N HIS A 81 -1.16 -9.44 0.17
CA HIS A 81 -2.20 -9.89 -0.73
C HIS A 81 -1.66 -9.91 -2.16
N ARG A 82 -1.90 -10.99 -2.91
CA ARG A 82 -1.44 -11.06 -4.30
C ARG A 82 -2.01 -9.88 -5.10
N ARG A 83 -1.23 -9.37 -6.05
CA ARG A 83 -1.59 -8.22 -6.90
C ARG A 83 -2.95 -8.37 -7.58
N SER A 84 -3.35 -9.59 -7.94
CA SER A 84 -4.66 -9.92 -8.52
C SER A 84 -5.86 -9.53 -7.64
N HIS A 85 -5.64 -9.31 -6.34
CA HIS A 85 -6.64 -8.97 -5.33
C HIS A 85 -6.28 -7.69 -4.56
N ASN A 86 -5.38 -6.88 -5.15
CA ASN A 86 -5.04 -5.53 -4.68
C ASN A 86 -5.25 -4.52 -5.81
N LYS A 87 -6.28 -4.75 -6.63
CA LYS A 87 -6.56 -3.99 -7.85
C LYS A 87 -7.03 -2.58 -7.53
N MET A 88 -7.66 -2.36 -6.39
CA MET A 88 -8.02 -1.02 -5.93
C MET A 88 -6.78 -0.13 -5.75
N ALA A 89 -5.74 -0.65 -5.09
CA ALA A 89 -4.49 0.10 -4.88
C ALA A 89 -3.70 0.26 -6.19
N ASP A 90 -3.70 -0.75 -7.05
CA ASP A 90 -3.10 -0.67 -8.39
C ASP A 90 -3.78 0.40 -9.25
N ALA A 91 -5.12 0.41 -9.28
CA ALA A 91 -5.90 1.43 -9.97
C ALA A 91 -5.61 2.84 -9.43
N ALA A 92 -5.52 3.01 -8.11
CA ALA A 92 -5.17 4.29 -7.51
C ALA A 92 -3.75 4.75 -7.91
N ALA A 93 -2.79 3.82 -7.99
CA ALA A 93 -1.45 4.12 -8.49
C ALA A 93 -1.45 4.50 -9.97
N ASN A 94 -2.22 3.80 -10.80
CA ASN A 94 -2.35 4.09 -12.24
C ASN A 94 -2.99 5.47 -12.47
N VAL A 95 -4.02 5.82 -11.70
CA VAL A 95 -4.60 7.18 -11.70
C VAL A 95 -3.50 8.21 -11.41
N ALA A 96 -2.70 7.99 -10.36
CA ALA A 96 -1.61 8.90 -10.00
C ALA A 96 -0.49 8.98 -11.06
N MET A 97 -0.18 7.91 -11.78
CA MET A 97 0.83 7.92 -12.85
C MET A 97 0.34 8.61 -14.13
N ASN A 98 -0.95 8.53 -14.43
CA ASN A 98 -1.54 9.17 -15.60
C ASN A 98 -1.61 10.71 -15.46
N VAL A 99 -1.74 11.23 -14.24
CA VAL A 99 -1.54 12.65 -13.95
C VAL A 99 -0.04 12.94 -13.79
N ARG A 100 0.65 13.15 -14.93
CA ARG A 100 2.06 13.63 -14.94
C ARG A 100 2.26 15.03 -14.32
N THR A 101 1.21 15.62 -13.77
CA THR A 101 1.20 16.96 -13.17
C THR A 101 0.30 16.96 -11.92
N SER A 102 0.87 17.35 -10.77
CA SER A 102 0.14 17.51 -9.50
C SER A 102 -0.94 18.59 -9.62
N HIS A 103 -2.20 18.20 -9.78
CA HIS A 103 -3.33 19.12 -9.73
C HIS A 103 -4.13 18.90 -8.44
N SER A 104 -4.47 20.00 -7.76
CA SER A 104 -5.60 20.03 -6.83
C SER A 104 -6.86 19.76 -7.64
N ILE A 105 -7.59 18.69 -7.32
CA ILE A 105 -8.74 18.27 -8.11
C ILE A 105 -9.94 19.12 -7.73
N ALA A 106 -10.34 20.05 -8.60
CA ALA A 106 -11.64 20.70 -8.59
C ALA A 106 -12.38 20.35 -9.89
N GLY A 107 -13.48 19.61 -9.78
CA GLY A 107 -14.38 19.28 -10.89
C GLY A 107 -14.35 17.80 -11.36
N ASP A 108 -15.56 17.24 -11.48
CA ASP A 108 -15.98 15.91 -11.95
C ASP A 108 -15.00 14.74 -11.73
N ALA A 109 -14.67 14.50 -10.46
CA ALA A 109 -13.69 13.51 -10.02
C ALA A 109 -14.17 12.05 -10.15
N LEU A 110 -15.47 11.80 -10.30
CA LEU A 110 -16.05 10.46 -10.14
C LEU A 110 -15.62 9.47 -11.25
N SER A 111 -15.52 9.92 -12.50
CA SER A 111 -15.11 9.04 -13.63
C SER A 111 -13.68 8.51 -13.48
N ARG A 112 -12.80 9.27 -12.81
CA ARG A 112 -11.39 8.89 -12.62
C ARG A 112 -11.20 7.87 -11.51
N TRP A 113 -12.06 7.90 -10.49
CA TRP A 113 -12.01 6.98 -9.36
C TRP A 113 -12.95 5.78 -9.54
N GLU A 114 -13.76 5.76 -10.60
CA GLU A 114 -14.72 4.69 -10.88
C GLU A 114 -14.07 3.31 -10.87
N GLU A 115 -12.91 3.15 -11.50
CA GLU A 115 -12.16 1.89 -11.48
C GLU A 115 -11.66 1.51 -10.08
N VAL A 116 -11.24 2.50 -9.28
CA VAL A 116 -10.84 2.27 -7.88
C VAL A 116 -12.02 1.78 -7.06
N TYR A 117 -13.17 2.46 -7.16
CA TYR A 117 -14.39 2.08 -6.43
C TYR A 117 -14.94 0.72 -6.88
N ARG A 118 -14.85 0.40 -8.18
CA ARG A 118 -15.24 -0.89 -8.73
C ARG A 118 -14.48 -2.06 -8.09
N HIS A 119 -13.22 -1.86 -7.72
CA HIS A 119 -12.39 -2.89 -7.10
C HIS A 119 -12.47 -2.94 -5.57
N CYS A 120 -12.93 -1.86 -4.93
CA CYS A 120 -13.00 -1.77 -3.46
C CYS A 120 -13.80 -2.92 -2.84
N GLY A 121 -15.02 -3.17 -3.34
CA GLY A 121 -15.88 -4.23 -2.83
C GLY A 121 -15.26 -5.62 -2.99
N THR A 122 -14.75 -5.94 -4.19
CA THR A 122 -14.18 -7.26 -4.48
C THR A 122 -12.91 -7.54 -3.68
N ASP A 123 -12.03 -6.56 -3.55
CA ASP A 123 -10.76 -6.71 -2.83
C ASP A 123 -11.02 -6.86 -1.31
N MET A 124 -11.96 -6.08 -0.76
CA MET A 124 -12.36 -6.19 0.65
C MET A 124 -13.05 -7.52 0.96
N THR A 125 -13.98 -7.98 0.11
CA THR A 125 -14.64 -9.28 0.30
C THR A 125 -13.62 -10.41 0.26
N HIS A 126 -12.71 -10.40 -0.72
CA HIS A 126 -11.67 -11.42 -0.81
C HIS A 126 -10.76 -11.39 0.42
N TRP A 127 -10.38 -10.20 0.89
CA TRP A 127 -9.61 -10.04 2.10
C TRP A 127 -10.29 -10.66 3.31
N PHE A 128 -11.54 -10.28 3.61
CA PHE A 128 -12.27 -10.78 4.78
C PHE A 128 -12.42 -12.31 4.77
N ALA A 129 -12.65 -12.90 3.59
CA ALA A 129 -12.73 -14.34 3.43
C ALA A 129 -11.41 -15.07 3.77
N HIS A 130 -10.25 -14.42 3.60
CA HIS A 130 -8.93 -15.03 3.78
C HIS A 130 -8.24 -14.66 5.08
N THR A 131 -8.74 -13.67 5.84
CA THR A 131 -8.18 -13.27 7.15
C THR A 131 -8.99 -13.76 8.34
N HIS A 132 -10.28 -14.07 8.18
CA HIS A 132 -11.14 -14.59 9.26
C HIS A 132 -11.26 -16.12 9.30
N ALA A 133 -10.74 -16.84 8.30
CA ALA A 133 -10.73 -18.31 8.28
C ALA A 133 -9.66 -18.94 9.21
N THR A 134 -8.88 -18.13 9.94
CA THR A 134 -7.78 -18.60 10.82
C THR A 134 -8.08 -18.45 12.32
N HIS A 135 -9.34 -18.28 12.70
CA HIS A 135 -9.79 -18.25 14.10
C HIS A 135 -10.95 -19.23 14.36
N GLU A 136 -10.80 -20.47 13.90
CA GLU A 136 -11.53 -21.63 14.42
C GLU A 136 -10.54 -22.69 14.91
#